data_AF-A0A832QAH4-F1
#
_entry.id   AF-A0A832QAH4-F1
#
_cell.length_a   1.000
_cell.length_b   1.000
_cell.length_c   1.000
_cell.angle_alpha   90.00
_cell.angle_beta   90.00
_cell.angle_gamma   90.00
#
_symmetry.space_group_name_H-M   'P 1'
#
loop_
_entity.id
_entity.type
_entity.pdbx_description
1 polymer ?
#
loop_
_entity_poly.entity_id
_entity_poly.type
_entity_poly.pdbx_seq_one_letter_code
_entity_poly.pdbx_strand_id
1 'polypeptide(L)'
;EDQKALAEALMQAVGSACWLENEAQLDAVTALSGSGPAYFFLLMEAMQEAAINLGLSEAVARELCLQTALGSAQLAQASDVDVAELRRRVTSPGGTTEAAIRQFEADDLRGIVARALEQAASRSQELSRR
;
A
#
# COMPACT_ATOMS: atom_id res chain seq x y z
N GLU A 1 -29.36 -10.74 -13.44
CA GLU A 1 -27.94 -10.61 -13.84
C GLU A 1 -27.60 -9.19 -14.25
N ASP A 2 -28.52 -8.47 -14.89
CA ASP A 2 -28.34 -7.08 -15.34
C ASP A 2 -27.90 -6.08 -14.26
N GLN A 3 -28.40 -6.18 -13.02
CA GLN A 3 -28.04 -5.22 -11.96
C GLN A 3 -26.60 -5.40 -11.45
N LYS A 4 -26.09 -6.64 -11.37
CA LYS A 4 -24.70 -6.88 -10.98
C LYS A 4 -23.74 -6.38 -12.05
N ALA A 5 -24.00 -6.73 -13.32
CA ALA A 5 -23.20 -6.26 -14.44
C ALA A 5 -23.21 -4.73 -14.58
N LEU A 6 -24.38 -4.09 -14.39
CA LEU A 6 -24.49 -2.63 -14.38
C LEU A 6 -23.69 -1.99 -13.24
N ALA A 7 -23.80 -2.51 -12.02
CA ALA A 7 -23.05 -1.99 -10.87
C ALA A 7 -21.54 -2.14 -11.09
N GLU A 8 -21.09 -3.28 -11.59
CA GLU A 8 -19.68 -3.52 -11.91
C GLU A 8 -19.18 -2.55 -12.99
N ALA A 9 -19.92 -2.37 -14.08
CA ALA A 9 -19.56 -1.43 -15.14
C ALA A 9 -19.47 0.02 -14.65
N LEU A 10 -20.38 0.44 -13.77
CA LEU A 10 -20.34 1.78 -13.15
C LEU A 10 -19.09 1.97 -12.28
N MET A 11 -18.73 0.98 -11.45
CA MET A 11 -17.55 1.07 -10.59
C MET A 11 -16.25 0.97 -11.41
N GLN A 12 -16.24 0.20 -12.50
CA GLN A 12 -15.08 0.08 -13.39
C GLN A 12 -14.75 1.38 -14.16
N ALA A 13 -15.69 2.32 -14.24
CA ALA A 13 -15.43 3.63 -14.85
C ALA A 13 -14.43 4.49 -14.05
N VAL A 14 -14.24 4.20 -12.76
CA VAL A 14 -13.35 4.97 -11.86
C VAL A 14 -12.21 4.14 -11.26
N GLY A 15 -12.09 2.86 -11.61
CA GLY A 15 -11.04 1.99 -11.08
C GLY A 15 -11.30 0.51 -11.37
N SER A 16 -10.66 -0.38 -10.61
CA SER A 16 -10.95 -1.82 -10.67
C SER A 16 -12.05 -2.18 -9.69
N ALA A 17 -12.93 -3.10 -10.07
CA ALA A 17 -13.96 -3.66 -9.21
C ALA A 17 -13.71 -5.17 -9.01
N CYS A 18 -14.08 -5.69 -7.85
CA CYS A 18 -14.06 -7.13 -7.58
C CYS A 18 -15.31 -7.53 -6.79
N TRP A 19 -15.81 -8.74 -7.06
CA TRP A 19 -16.91 -9.33 -6.30
C TRP A 19 -16.35 -10.12 -5.13
N LEU A 20 -16.95 -9.93 -3.96
CA LEU A 20 -16.65 -10.67 -2.74
C LEU A 20 -17.66 -11.81 -2.56
N GLU A 21 -17.25 -12.87 -1.87
CA GLU A 21 -18.10 -14.04 -1.62
C GLU A 21 -19.15 -13.75 -0.55
N ASN A 22 -18.80 -12.92 0.43
CA ASN A 22 -19.69 -12.53 1.51
C ASN A 22 -19.41 -11.10 2.01
N GLU A 23 -20.42 -10.54 2.67
CA GLU A 23 -20.41 -9.14 3.13
C GLU A 23 -19.35 -8.88 4.22
N ALA A 24 -18.99 -9.89 5.02
CA ALA A 24 -17.98 -9.75 6.07
C ALA A 24 -16.57 -9.46 5.51
N GLN A 25 -16.32 -9.72 4.22
CA GLN A 25 -15.07 -9.34 3.55
C GLN A 25 -14.97 -7.82 3.29
N LEU A 26 -16.07 -7.06 3.37
CA LEU A 26 -16.05 -5.61 3.14
C LEU A 26 -15.25 -4.84 4.20
N ASP A 27 -15.17 -5.35 5.44
CA ASP A 27 -14.33 -4.73 6.47
C ASP A 27 -12.84 -4.84 6.13
N ALA A 28 -12.43 -5.99 5.58
CA ALA A 28 -11.07 -6.20 5.10
C ALA A 28 -10.77 -5.31 3.88
N VAL A 29 -11.72 -5.16 2.96
CA VAL A 29 -11.58 -4.21 1.83
C VAL A 29 -11.46 -2.78 2.33
N THR A 30 -12.28 -2.38 3.30
CA THR A 30 -12.22 -1.04 3.91
C THR A 30 -10.87 -0.77 4.57
N ALA A 31 -10.34 -1.75 5.30
CA ALA A 31 -9.01 -1.65 5.91
C ALA A 31 -7.91 -1.57 4.84
N LEU A 32 -7.96 -2.39 3.80
CA LEU A 32 -6.90 -2.48 2.80
C LEU A 32 -6.93 -1.34 1.78
N SER A 33 -8.07 -1.11 1.11
CA SER A 33 -8.17 -0.17 -0.02
C SER A 33 -8.93 1.11 0.29
N GLY A 34 -9.90 1.06 1.21
CA GLY A 34 -10.60 2.27 1.66
C GLY A 34 -9.69 3.19 2.47
N SER A 35 -8.99 2.62 3.45
CA SER A 35 -8.03 3.32 4.31
C SER A 35 -6.60 3.31 3.73
N GLY A 36 -6.33 2.37 2.81
CA GLY A 36 -5.03 2.14 2.17
C GLY A 36 -4.28 3.39 1.70
N PRO A 37 -4.92 4.31 0.95
CA PRO A 37 -4.25 5.51 0.45
C PRO A 37 -3.57 6.33 1.57
N ALA A 38 -4.17 6.43 2.74
CA ALA A 38 -3.59 7.15 3.88
C ALA A 38 -2.29 6.50 4.38
N TYR A 39 -2.19 5.17 4.32
CA TYR A 39 -0.97 4.45 4.74
C TYR A 39 0.19 4.75 3.80
N PHE A 40 -0.08 4.77 2.49
CA PHE A 40 0.91 5.15 1.49
C PHE A 40 1.33 6.61 1.62
N PHE A 41 0.38 7.53 1.86
CA PHE A 41 0.71 8.94 2.07
C PHE A 41 1.57 9.15 3.32
N LEU A 42 1.26 8.48 4.43
CA LEU A 42 2.08 8.55 5.65
C LEU A 42 3.50 8.00 5.41
N LEU A 43 3.63 6.90 4.67
CA LEU A 43 4.95 6.36 4.31
C LEU A 43 5.72 7.35 3.42
N MET A 44 5.06 7.95 2.42
CA MET A 44 5.69 8.95 1.55
C MET A 44 6.12 10.19 2.32
N GLU A 45 5.30 10.68 3.25
CA GLU A 45 5.64 11.79 4.16
C GLU A 45 6.92 11.48 4.95
N ALA A 46 6.95 10.33 5.64
CA ALA A 46 8.13 9.90 6.41
C ALA A 46 9.39 9.74 5.53
N MET A 47 9.25 9.20 4.31
CA MET A 47 10.36 9.07 3.36
C MET A 47 10.89 10.43 2.89
N GLN A 48 10.00 11.39 2.61
CA GLN A 48 10.37 12.74 2.19
C GLN A 48 11.11 13.48 3.31
N GLU A 49 10.60 13.41 4.54
CA GLU A 49 11.25 13.99 5.72
C GLU A 49 12.65 13.39 5.94
N ALA A 50 12.77 12.07 5.88
CA ALA A 50 14.07 11.39 6.01
C ALA A 50 15.05 11.82 4.90
N ALA A 51 14.58 11.94 3.65
CA ALA A 51 15.40 12.37 2.53
C ALA A 51 15.87 13.83 2.65
N ILE A 52 15.03 14.71 3.20
CA ILE A 52 15.40 16.10 3.51
C ILE A 52 16.48 16.12 4.60
N ASN A 53 16.34 15.31 5.65
CA ASN A 53 17.35 15.18 6.71
C ASN A 53 18.69 14.63 6.19
N LEU A 54 18.67 13.87 5.09
CA LEU A 54 19.85 13.40 4.38
C LEU A 54 20.44 14.44 3.42
N GLY A 55 19.84 15.63 3.32
CA GLY A 55 20.37 16.79 2.59
C GLY A 55 19.68 17.10 1.26
N LEU A 56 18.58 16.43 0.91
CA LEU A 56 17.79 16.81 -0.26
C LEU A 56 16.94 18.07 0.02
N SER A 57 16.66 18.85 -1.01
CA SER A 57 15.62 19.87 -0.92
C SER A 57 14.24 19.22 -0.87
N GLU A 58 13.28 19.90 -0.26
CA GLU A 58 11.88 19.44 -0.20
C GLU A 58 11.31 19.10 -1.58
N ALA A 59 11.55 19.97 -2.56
CA ALA A 59 11.09 19.76 -3.94
C ALA A 59 11.67 18.48 -4.57
N VAL A 60 12.96 18.20 -4.35
CA VAL A 60 13.63 17.01 -4.89
C VAL A 60 13.17 15.76 -4.14
N ALA A 61 13.08 15.81 -2.81
CA ALA A 61 12.60 14.70 -1.98
C ALA A 61 11.18 14.28 -2.38
N ARG A 62 10.29 15.27 -2.57
CA ARG A 62 8.92 15.05 -3.03
C ARG A 62 8.88 14.39 -4.40
N GLU A 63 9.56 14.96 -5.40
CA GLU A 63 9.54 14.41 -6.77
C GLU A 63 10.06 12.97 -6.80
N LEU A 64 11.22 12.71 -6.18
CA LEU A 64 11.81 11.38 -6.15
C LEU A 64 10.91 10.37 -5.41
N CYS A 65 10.30 10.76 -4.29
CA CYS A 65 9.40 9.90 -3.54
C CYS A 65 8.16 9.52 -4.37
N LEU A 66 7.52 10.50 -5.02
CA LEU A 66 6.34 10.26 -5.86
C LEU A 66 6.65 9.34 -7.05
N GLN A 67 7.75 9.59 -7.77
CA GLN A 67 8.16 8.72 -8.88
C GLN A 67 8.55 7.32 -8.43
N THR A 68 9.22 7.20 -7.27
CA THR A 68 9.58 5.89 -6.70
C THR A 68 8.34 5.09 -6.36
N ALA A 69 7.34 5.71 -5.73
CA ALA A 69 6.08 5.03 -5.39
C ALA A 69 5.30 4.62 -6.65
N LEU A 70 5.12 5.55 -7.61
CA LEU A 70 4.42 5.29 -8.86
C LEU A 70 5.09 4.16 -9.65
N GLY A 71 6.40 4.24 -9.87
CA GLY A 71 7.15 3.24 -10.62
C GLY A 71 7.13 1.87 -9.96
N SER A 72 7.21 1.82 -8.62
CA SER A 72 7.12 0.55 -7.87
C SER A 72 5.75 -0.11 -8.03
N ALA A 73 4.67 0.68 -7.94
CA ALA A 73 3.30 0.16 -8.12
C ALA A 73 3.05 -0.30 -9.56
N GLN A 74 3.52 0.46 -10.56
CA GLN A 74 3.41 0.09 -11.97
C GLN A 74 4.19 -1.19 -12.29
N LEU A 75 5.43 -1.32 -11.78
CA LEU A 75 6.22 -2.53 -11.95
C LEU A 75 5.53 -3.74 -11.31
N ALA A 76 4.99 -3.59 -10.10
CA ALA A 76 4.23 -4.65 -9.44
C ALA A 76 2.99 -5.07 -10.22
N GLN A 77 2.25 -4.11 -10.80
CA GLN A 77 1.06 -4.40 -11.60
C GLN A 77 1.40 -5.09 -12.94
N ALA A 78 2.53 -4.74 -13.56
CA ALA A 78 2.93 -5.27 -14.86
C ALA A 78 3.76 -6.57 -14.79
N SER A 79 4.23 -6.96 -13.60
CA SER A 79 5.10 -8.13 -13.45
C SER A 79 4.32 -9.44 -13.35
N ASP A 80 4.95 -10.50 -13.84
CA ASP A 80 4.53 -11.89 -13.71
C ASP A 80 4.94 -12.56 -12.39
N VAL A 81 5.68 -11.84 -11.53
CA VAL A 81 6.17 -12.33 -10.23
C VAL A 81 5.59 -11.50 -9.10
N ASP A 82 5.57 -12.08 -7.90
CA ASP A 82 5.05 -11.39 -6.72
C ASP A 82 5.96 -10.24 -6.23
N VAL A 83 5.39 -9.38 -5.37
CA VAL A 83 6.10 -8.24 -4.78
C VAL A 83 7.30 -8.64 -3.92
N ALA A 84 7.32 -9.86 -3.37
CA ALA A 84 8.45 -10.33 -2.57
C ALA A 84 9.66 -10.64 -3.46
N GLU A 85 9.42 -11.18 -4.66
CA GLU A 85 10.43 -11.40 -5.68
C GLU A 85 10.92 -10.09 -6.27
N LEU A 86 10.02 -9.15 -6.57
CA LEU A 86 10.42 -7.81 -7.02
C LEU A 86 11.33 -7.12 -5.98
N ARG A 87 10.98 -7.18 -4.69
CA ARG A 87 11.83 -6.68 -3.61
C ARG A 87 13.20 -7.37 -3.59
N ARG A 88 13.26 -8.71 -3.73
CA ARG A 88 14.52 -9.45 -3.79
C ARG A 88 15.41 -8.99 -4.95
N ARG A 89 14.84 -8.80 -6.15
CA ARG A 89 15.58 -8.37 -7.34
C ARG A 89 16.24 -6.99 -7.19
N VAL A 90 15.66 -6.09 -6.40
CA VAL A 90 16.23 -4.76 -6.11
C VAL A 90 17.07 -4.72 -4.82
N THR A 91 17.28 -5.88 -4.17
CA THR A 91 18.06 -6.01 -2.94
C THR A 91 19.35 -6.77 -3.21
N SER A 92 20.43 -6.06 -3.54
CA SER A 92 21.75 -6.66 -3.71
C SER A 92 22.38 -7.04 -2.36
N PRO A 93 23.07 -8.21 -2.26
CA PRO A 93 23.79 -8.60 -1.05
C PRO A 93 24.85 -7.55 -0.65
N GLY A 94 24.84 -7.11 0.60
CA GLY A 94 25.71 -6.06 1.12
C GLY A 94 25.37 -4.64 0.64
N GLY A 95 24.27 -4.48 -0.11
CA GLY A 95 23.85 -3.20 -0.67
C GLY A 95 23.08 -2.30 0.29
N THR A 96 22.82 -1.06 -0.14
CA THR A 96 22.07 -0.07 0.63
C THR A 96 20.62 -0.49 0.88
N THR A 97 19.96 -1.09 -0.13
CA THR A 97 18.60 -1.62 0.00
C THR A 97 18.54 -2.73 1.05
N GLU A 98 19.53 -3.63 1.09
CA GLU A 98 19.56 -4.71 2.07
C GLU A 98 19.66 -4.14 3.49
N ALA A 99 20.51 -3.15 3.71
CA ALA A 99 20.66 -2.50 5.02
C ALA A 99 19.34 -1.86 5.49
N ALA A 100 18.66 -1.11 4.61
CA ALA A 100 17.38 -0.48 4.94
C ALA A 100 16.27 -1.51 5.22
N ILE A 101 16.14 -2.54 4.39
CA ILE A 101 15.16 -3.61 4.60
C ILE A 101 15.43 -4.33 5.93
N ARG A 102 16.68 -4.70 6.23
CA ARG A 102 17.02 -5.34 7.52
C ARG A 102 16.62 -4.47 8.72
N GLN A 103 16.78 -3.15 8.63
CA GLN A 103 16.32 -2.24 9.68
C GLN A 103 14.79 -2.26 9.82
N PHE A 104 14.04 -2.15 8.71
CA PHE A 104 12.57 -2.24 8.77
C PHE A 104 12.07 -3.57 9.33
N GLU A 105 12.75 -4.68 9.04
CA GLU A 105 12.43 -5.98 9.61
C GLU A 105 12.71 -6.06 11.11
N ALA A 106 13.83 -5.50 11.56
CA ALA A 106 14.19 -5.43 12.98
C ALA A 106 13.18 -4.60 13.78
N ASP A 107 12.60 -3.57 13.16
CA ASP A 107 11.59 -2.70 13.76
C ASP A 107 10.15 -3.26 13.64
N ASP A 108 9.98 -4.52 13.21
CA ASP A 108 8.68 -5.19 13.08
C ASP A 108 7.69 -4.46 12.14
N LEU A 109 8.17 -3.97 10.98
CA LEU A 109 7.29 -3.31 10.01
C LEU A 109 6.08 -4.19 9.64
N ARG A 110 6.26 -5.52 9.54
CA ARG A 110 5.15 -6.45 9.24
C ARG A 110 4.09 -6.44 10.34
N GLY A 111 4.48 -6.54 11.61
CA GLY A 111 3.54 -6.51 12.71
C GLY A 111 2.87 -5.16 12.86
N ILE A 112 3.58 -4.05 12.59
CA ILE A 112 2.99 -2.70 12.59
C ILE A 112 1.85 -2.62 11.56
N VAL A 113 2.10 -3.06 10.32
CA VAL A 113 1.09 -3.04 9.25
C VAL A 113 -0.09 -3.97 9.60
N ALA A 114 0.18 -5.18 10.09
CA ALA A 114 -0.88 -6.13 10.47
C ALA A 114 -1.82 -5.54 11.52
N ARG A 115 -1.25 -5.01 12.62
CA ARG A 115 -2.03 -4.39 13.70
C ARG A 115 -2.83 -3.17 13.22
N ALA A 116 -2.28 -2.37 12.30
CA ALA A 116 -2.98 -1.22 11.74
C ALA A 116 -4.21 -1.63 10.90
N LEU A 117 -4.07 -2.65 10.04
CA LEU A 117 -5.18 -3.16 9.23
C LEU A 117 -6.24 -3.85 10.09
N GLU A 118 -5.84 -4.63 11.09
CA GLU A 118 -6.77 -5.23 12.06
C GLU A 118 -7.58 -4.17 12.80
N GLN A 119 -6.93 -3.09 13.24
CA GLN A 119 -7.60 -1.98 13.92
C GLN A 119 -8.59 -1.25 12.99
N ALA A 120 -8.22 -1.03 11.72
CA ALA A 120 -9.10 -0.42 10.73
C ALA A 120 -10.32 -1.31 10.43
N ALA A 121 -10.12 -2.62 10.28
CA ALA A 121 -11.20 -3.58 10.06
C ALA A 121 -12.14 -3.67 11.27
N SER A 122 -11.59 -3.75 12.50
CA SER A 122 -12.39 -3.72 13.73
C SER A 122 -13.22 -2.45 13.82
N ARG A 123 -12.65 -1.30 13.44
CA ARG A 123 -13.38 -0.03 13.44
C ARG A 123 -14.51 0.00 12.40
N SER A 124 -14.29 -0.57 11.22
CA SER A 124 -15.34 -0.74 10.19
C SER A 124 -16.53 -1.52 10.75
N GLN A 125 -16.27 -2.62 11.45
CA GLN A 125 -17.30 -3.47 12.07
C GLN A 125 -18.08 -2.75 13.17
N GLU A 126 -17.41 -1.93 13.98
CA GLU A 126 -18.08 -1.14 15.00
C GLU A 126 -19.04 -0.10 14.40
N LEU A 127 -18.67 0.48 13.26
CA LEU A 127 -19.47 1.50 12.58
C LEU A 127 -20.69 0.89 11.89
N SER A 128 -20.58 -0.31 11.32
CA SER A 128 -21.71 -0.98 10.65
C SER A 128 -22.79 -1.49 11.61
N ARG A 129 -22.45 -1.64 12.91
CA ARG A 129 -23.40 -2.04 13.98
C ARG A 129 -24.14 -0.86 14.63
N ARG A 130 -23.85 0.37 14.22
CA ARG A 130 -24.54 1.59 14.71
C ARG A 130 -25.75 1.91 13.85
#